data_AF-A0AAV2F6M0-F1
#
_entry.id   AF-A0AAV2F6M0-F1
#
_cell.length_a   1.000
_cell.length_b   1.000
_cell.length_c   1.000
_cell.angle_alpha   90.00
_cell.angle_beta   90.00
_cell.angle_gamma   90.00
#
_symmetry.space_group_name_H-M   'P 1'
#
loop_
_entity.id
_entity.type
_entity.pdbx_description
1 polymer ?
#
loop_
_entity_poly.entity_id
_entity_poly.type
_entity_poly.pdbx_seq_one_letter_code
_entity_poly.pdbx_strand_id
1 'polypeptide(L)'
;MGVYSSIWNADDWATQGGRIKTDRSHAPFIASYKGFQIDACESPASSVSAADLTKKCTSSGENKYWWDEPALSELNLHQSHELLWVKANHMVYDYCSDNSRFPVTPEECQHHRH
;
A
#
# COMPACT_ATOMS: atom_id res chain seq x y z
N MET A 1 2.23 10.23 -9.08
CA MET A 1 2.47 9.87 -7.67
C MET A 1 3.97 9.94 -7.39
N GLY A 2 4.39 10.01 -6.13
CA GLY A 2 5.80 9.99 -5.74
C GLY A 2 6.04 9.00 -4.60
N VAL A 3 7.26 8.50 -4.47
CA VAL A 3 7.68 7.61 -3.38
C VAL A 3 8.27 8.47 -2.26
N TYR A 4 7.79 8.30 -1.03
CA TYR A 4 8.21 9.08 0.13
C TYR A 4 8.60 8.16 1.28
N SER A 5 9.58 8.58 2.07
CA SER A 5 9.97 7.92 3.33
C SER A 5 10.22 8.99 4.38
N SER A 6 9.70 8.79 5.58
CA SER A 6 9.86 9.73 6.69
C SER A 6 9.87 9.00 8.03
N ILE A 7 10.63 9.54 8.99
CA ILE A 7 10.52 9.22 10.41
C ILE A 7 10.06 10.49 11.11
N TRP A 8 8.95 10.43 11.82
CA TRP A 8 8.35 11.60 12.46
C TRP A 8 7.57 11.20 13.72
N ASN A 9 7.26 12.19 14.57
CA ASN A 9 6.54 11.97 15.82
C ASN A 9 5.02 12.09 15.61
N ALA A 10 4.29 11.02 15.91
CA ALA A 10 2.83 10.91 15.78
C ALA A 10 2.15 10.53 17.12
N ASP A 11 2.55 11.21 18.19
CA ASP A 11 2.11 10.97 19.57
C ASP A 11 0.59 10.93 19.78
N ASP A 12 -0.18 11.62 18.94
CA ASP A 12 -1.62 11.73 19.01
C ASP A 12 -2.35 10.43 18.64
N TRP A 13 -1.72 9.51 17.89
CA TRP A 13 -2.38 8.26 17.49
C TRP A 13 -1.49 7.00 17.41
N ALA A 14 -0.17 7.12 17.24
CA ALA A 14 0.68 6.00 16.82
C ALA A 14 0.74 4.82 17.80
N THR A 15 0.92 5.06 19.10
CA THR A 15 1.10 3.97 20.09
C THR A 15 -0.11 3.87 21.01
N GLN A 16 -0.79 2.71 20.96
CA GLN A 16 -2.03 2.44 21.69
C GLN A 16 -3.12 3.52 21.48
N GLY A 17 -3.30 3.98 20.23
CA GLY A 17 -4.24 5.06 19.93
C GLY A 17 -3.87 6.39 20.57
N GLY A 18 -2.56 6.66 20.71
CA GLY A 18 -2.03 7.92 21.25
C GLY A 18 -1.90 7.97 22.77
N ARG A 19 -2.12 6.86 23.48
CA ARG A 19 -2.00 6.80 24.95
C ARG A 19 -0.56 6.83 25.43
N ILE A 20 0.36 6.25 24.67
CA ILE A 20 1.79 6.23 24.99
C ILE A 20 2.48 7.30 24.13
N LYS A 21 3.16 8.24 24.80
CA LYS A 21 3.90 9.34 24.17
C LYS A 21 5.38 9.00 24.03
N THR A 22 6.02 9.63 23.05
CA THR A 22 7.44 9.47 22.75
C THR A 22 8.28 9.96 23.92
N ASP A 23 9.05 9.06 24.53
CA ASP A 23 10.06 9.45 25.50
C ASP A 23 11.32 9.93 24.79
N ARG A 24 11.50 11.26 24.78
CA ARG A 24 12.62 11.93 24.11
C ARG A 24 13.98 11.65 24.76
N SER A 25 14.03 11.10 25.97
CA SER A 25 15.30 10.70 26.60
C SER A 25 15.98 9.54 25.87
N HIS A 26 15.23 8.74 25.10
CA HIS A 26 15.74 7.66 24.27
C HIS A 26 16.19 8.10 22.87
N ALA A 27 16.23 9.40 22.59
CA ALA A 27 16.73 9.91 21.32
C ALA A 27 18.24 9.66 21.17
N PRO A 28 18.75 9.51 19.93
CA PRO A 28 18.06 9.65 18.64
C PRO A 28 17.28 8.40 18.22
N PHE A 29 16.13 8.62 17.57
CA PHE A 29 15.37 7.56 16.89
C PHE A 29 15.90 7.41 15.47
N ILE A 30 16.42 6.23 15.12
CA ILE A 30 17.12 6.01 13.85
C ILE A 30 16.38 4.94 13.03
N ALA A 31 15.95 5.32 11.82
CA ALA A 31 15.50 4.38 10.79
C ALA A 31 16.55 4.30 9.68
N SER A 32 16.95 3.08 9.31
CA SER A 32 17.96 2.82 8.27
C SER A 32 17.32 2.15 7.06
N TYR A 33 17.60 2.68 5.86
CA TYR A 33 17.02 2.19 4.60
C TYR A 33 18.13 1.78 3.64
N LYS A 34 17.91 0.72 2.87
CA LYS A 34 18.83 0.20 1.84
C LYS A 34 18.02 -0.42 0.70
N GLY A 35 18.66 -0.66 -0.44
CA GLY A 35 18.04 -1.39 -1.56
C GLY A 35 16.95 -0.60 -2.28
N PHE A 36 17.15 0.71 -2.48
CA PHE A 36 16.20 1.52 -3.24
C PHE A 36 16.15 1.07 -4.71
N GLN A 37 15.08 0.37 -5.09
CA GLN A 37 14.80 -0.04 -6.46
C GLN A 37 13.44 0.51 -6.86
N ILE A 38 13.41 1.26 -7.96
CA ILE A 38 12.18 1.81 -8.54
C ILE A 38 12.11 1.31 -9.97
N ASP A 39 11.20 0.37 -10.21
CA ASP A 39 10.85 -0.11 -11.53
C ASP A 39 9.39 0.28 -11.78
N ALA A 40 9.19 1.31 -12.58
CA ALA A 40 7.90 1.97 -12.72
C ALA A 40 7.76 2.67 -14.07
N CYS A 41 6.53 2.87 -14.53
CA CYS A 41 6.25 3.76 -15.66
C CYS A 41 6.30 5.23 -15.21
N GLU A 42 7.28 5.98 -15.71
CA GLU A 42 7.44 7.40 -15.38
C GLU A 42 6.39 8.29 -16.08
N SER A 43 5.65 9.04 -15.26
CA SER A 43 4.72 10.07 -15.69
C SER A 43 5.37 11.46 -15.57
N PRO A 44 5.69 12.14 -16.68
CA PRO A 44 6.25 13.49 -16.63
C PRO A 44 5.29 14.47 -15.94
N ALA A 45 5.84 15.46 -15.23
CA ALA A 45 5.09 16.48 -14.49
C ALA A 45 4.41 17.54 -15.37
N SER A 46 4.62 17.50 -16.69
CA SER A 46 4.11 18.47 -17.66
C SER A 46 2.72 18.10 -18.18
N SER A 47 2.02 19.09 -18.74
CA SER A 47 0.64 19.13 -19.27
C SER A 47 0.27 18.09 -20.33
N VAL A 48 0.53 16.82 -20.06
CA VAL A 48 0.12 15.67 -20.86
C VAL A 48 -1.26 15.25 -20.36
N SER A 49 -2.19 15.00 -21.28
CA SER A 49 -3.53 14.57 -20.89
C SER A 49 -3.48 13.23 -20.14
N ALA A 50 -4.40 13.01 -19.21
CA ALA A 50 -4.49 11.73 -18.49
C ALA A 50 -4.59 10.54 -19.46
N ALA A 51 -5.27 10.71 -20.60
CA ALA A 51 -5.40 9.69 -21.63
C ALA A 51 -4.05 9.34 -22.31
N ASP A 52 -3.18 10.33 -22.53
CA ASP A 52 -1.87 10.11 -23.14
C ASP A 52 -0.87 9.49 -22.16
N LEU A 53 -0.99 9.82 -20.86
CA LEU A 53 -0.25 9.14 -19.79
C LEU A 53 -0.68 7.68 -19.65
N THR A 54 -1.98 7.41 -19.66
CA THR A 54 -2.52 6.05 -19.67
C THR A 54 -2.01 5.29 -20.88
N LYS A 55 -2.03 5.85 -22.10
CA LYS A 55 -1.47 5.17 -23.29
C LYS A 55 0.03 4.86 -23.20
N LYS A 56 0.81 5.69 -22.49
CA LYS A 56 2.26 5.48 -22.31
C LYS A 56 2.57 4.35 -21.31
N CYS A 57 1.76 4.25 -20.27
CA CYS A 57 1.92 3.26 -19.20
C CYS A 57 1.04 2.01 -19.38
N THR A 58 0.08 2.04 -20.29
CA THR A 58 -0.77 0.91 -20.65
C THR A 58 -0.32 0.41 -22.01
N SER A 59 0.15 -0.84 -22.05
CA SER A 59 0.67 -1.55 -23.22
C SER A 59 -0.24 -1.41 -24.45
N SER A 60 0.06 -0.48 -25.35
CA SER A 60 -0.56 -0.39 -26.68
C SER A 60 0.28 -1.02 -27.80
N GLY A 61 1.27 -1.85 -27.43
CA GLY A 61 2.07 -2.68 -28.32
C GLY A 61 3.21 -3.34 -27.56
N GLU A 62 3.19 -4.68 -27.50
CA GLU A 62 4.10 -5.58 -26.76
C GLU A 62 4.15 -5.36 -25.23
N ASN A 63 4.24 -6.46 -24.47
CA ASN A 63 4.26 -6.48 -23.00
C ASN A 63 5.47 -5.71 -22.45
N LYS A 64 5.34 -4.39 -22.38
CA LYS A 64 6.44 -3.48 -22.04
C LYS A 64 6.85 -3.58 -20.58
N TYR A 65 5.92 -3.93 -19.69
CA TYR A 65 6.17 -4.01 -18.26
C TYR A 65 5.78 -5.38 -17.73
N TRP A 66 6.65 -5.96 -16.90
CA TRP A 66 6.45 -7.31 -16.39
C TRP A 66 5.22 -7.43 -15.49
N TRP A 67 4.80 -6.36 -14.82
CA TRP A 67 3.65 -6.34 -13.92
C TRP A 67 2.28 -6.32 -14.64
N ASP A 68 2.26 -6.04 -15.94
CA ASP A 68 1.02 -6.04 -16.75
C ASP A 68 0.70 -7.44 -17.32
N GLU A 69 1.51 -8.45 -17.03
CA GLU A 69 1.29 -9.83 -17.48
C GLU A 69 0.00 -10.43 -16.87
N PRO A 70 -0.81 -11.19 -17.63
CA PRO A 70 -2.03 -11.81 -17.11
C PRO A 70 -1.82 -12.70 -15.88
N ALA A 71 -0.64 -13.30 -15.74
CA ALA A 71 -0.29 -14.11 -14.57
C ALA A 71 -0.15 -13.31 -13.27
N LEU A 72 -0.07 -11.97 -13.36
CA LEU A 72 0.06 -11.05 -12.22
C LEU A 72 -1.20 -10.19 -12.01
N SER A 73 -2.28 -10.45 -12.76
CA SER A 73 -3.55 -9.75 -12.55
C SER A 73 -4.23 -10.11 -11.22
N GLU A 74 -3.87 -11.26 -10.65
CA GLU A 74 -4.38 -11.74 -9.37
C GLU A 74 -3.28 -12.49 -8.58
N LEU A 75 -3.50 -12.64 -7.28
CA LEU A 75 -2.65 -13.49 -6.45
C LEU A 75 -2.84 -14.95 -6.84
N ASN A 76 -1.74 -15.70 -6.90
CA ASN A 76 -1.86 -17.14 -7.06
C ASN A 76 -2.41 -17.82 -5.79
N LEU A 77 -2.75 -19.11 -5.87
CA LEU A 77 -3.33 -19.87 -4.75
C LEU A 77 -2.44 -19.85 -3.49
N HIS A 78 -1.13 -19.97 -3.67
CA HIS A 78 -0.19 -20.00 -2.56
C HIS A 78 -0.13 -18.64 -1.85
N GLN A 79 0.03 -17.55 -2.61
CA GLN A 79 0.02 -16.17 -2.10
C GLN A 79 -1.30 -15.83 -1.41
N SER A 80 -2.42 -16.30 -1.95
CA SER A 80 -3.74 -16.13 -1.34
C SER A 80 -3.84 -16.82 0.02
N HIS A 81 -3.31 -18.04 0.15
CA HIS A 81 -3.25 -18.74 1.44
C HIS A 81 -2.32 -18.05 2.44
N GLU A 82 -1.18 -17.51 2.00
CA GLU A 82 -0.28 -16.73 2.86
C GLU A 82 -0.97 -15.46 3.38
N LEU A 83 -1.67 -14.73 2.50
CA LEU A 83 -2.46 -13.56 2.90
C LEU A 83 -3.52 -13.93 3.94
N LEU A 84 -4.25 -15.03 3.72
CA LEU A 84 -5.25 -15.55 4.65
C LEU A 84 -4.65 -15.90 6.01
N TRP A 85 -3.49 -16.55 6.02
CA TRP A 85 -2.80 -16.91 7.25
C TRP A 85 -2.33 -15.67 8.02
N VAL A 86 -1.78 -14.66 7.33
CA VAL A 86 -1.39 -13.39 7.97
C VAL A 86 -2.61 -12.67 8.54
N LYS A 87 -3.72 -12.61 7.80
CA LYS A 87 -4.98 -12.04 8.30
C LYS A 87 -5.47 -12.76 9.55
N ALA A 88 -5.42 -14.09 9.57
CA ALA A 88 -5.90 -14.88 10.71
C ALA A 88 -5.00 -14.78 11.96
N ASN A 89 -3.69 -14.59 11.80
CA ASN A 89 -2.73 -14.71 12.92
C ASN A 89 -2.09 -13.39 13.37
N HIS A 90 -2.08 -12.35 12.52
CA HIS A 90 -1.32 -11.12 12.77
C HIS A 90 -2.11 -9.83 12.58
N MET A 91 -3.33 -9.89 12.04
CA MET A 91 -4.16 -8.71 11.84
C MET A 91 -4.84 -8.27 13.14
N VAL A 92 -4.57 -7.05 13.58
CA VAL A 92 -5.13 -6.47 14.81
C VAL A 92 -6.24 -5.44 14.57
N TYR A 93 -6.36 -4.94 13.34
CA TYR A 93 -7.39 -4.00 12.92
C TYR A 93 -7.64 -4.16 11.42
N ASP A 94 -8.91 -4.15 11.03
CA ASP A 94 -9.36 -4.15 9.63
C ASP A 94 -10.59 -3.24 9.49
N TYR A 95 -10.46 -2.19 8.69
CA TYR A 95 -11.51 -1.22 8.43
C TYR A 95 -12.74 -1.87 7.75
N CYS A 96 -12.56 -2.93 6.97
CA CYS A 96 -13.67 -3.66 6.34
C CYS A 96 -14.62 -4.30 7.37
N SER A 97 -14.10 -4.59 8.58
CA SER A 97 -14.83 -5.21 9.69
C SER A 97 -15.25 -4.21 10.78
N ASP A 98 -14.81 -2.96 10.67
CA ASP A 98 -15.10 -1.89 11.63
C ASP A 98 -16.49 -1.29 11.37
N ASN A 99 -17.52 -2.01 11.82
CA ASN A 99 -18.92 -1.58 11.69
C ASN A 99 -19.25 -0.31 12.49
N SER A 100 -18.40 0.09 13.45
CA SER A 100 -18.58 1.33 14.19
C SER A 100 -18.20 2.53 13.34
N ARG A 101 -17.13 2.41 12.55
CA ARG A 101 -16.65 3.47 11.65
C ARG A 101 -17.37 3.43 10.31
N PHE A 102 -17.64 2.24 9.79
CA PHE A 102 -18.29 2.01 8.50
C PHE A 102 -19.54 1.15 8.71
N PRO A 103 -20.70 1.77 9.02
CA PRO A 103 -21.96 1.04 9.19
C PRO A 103 -22.41 0.28 7.94
N VAL A 104 -21.99 0.74 6.76
CA VAL A 104 -22.13 0.07 5.47
C VAL A 104 -20.74 -0.33 5.01
N THR A 105 -20.54 -1.62 4.74
CA THR A 105 -19.25 -2.16 4.29
C THR A 105 -18.82 -1.50 2.97
N PRO A 106 -17.59 -0.97 2.88
CA PRO A 106 -17.05 -0.42 1.64
C PRO A 106 -17.10 -1.43 0.48
N GLU A 107 -17.35 -0.95 -0.75
CA GLU A 107 -17.61 -1.79 -1.94
C GLU A 107 -16.42 -2.69 -2.30
N GLU A 108 -15.20 -2.18 -2.13
CA GLU A 108 -13.96 -2.91 -2.36
C GLU A 108 -13.84 -4.13 -1.42
N CYS A 109 -14.35 -4.03 -0.19
CA CYS A 109 -14.31 -5.11 0.79
C CYS A 109 -15.27 -6.26 0.44
N GLN A 110 -16.27 -6.04 -0.41
CA GLN A 110 -17.20 -7.08 -0.85
C GLN A 110 -16.55 -7.98 -1.91
N HIS A 111 -15.74 -7.40 -2.78
CA HIS A 111 -15.12 -8.07 -3.92
C HIS A 111 -13.76 -8.71 -3.58
N HIS A 112 -13.11 -8.26 -2.49
CA HIS A 112 -11.80 -8.76 -2.03
C HIS A 112 -11.88 -9.62 -0.76
N ARG A 113 -12.95 -10.41 -0.61
CA ARG A 113 -13.04 -11.46 0.42
C ARG A 113 -12.12 -12.63 0.05
N HIS A 114 -10.84 -12.49 0.39
CA HIS A 114 -9.96 -13.63 0.63
C HIS A 114 -10.27 -14.19 2.01
#